data_AF-A0A661I6M3-F1
#
_entry.id   AF-A0A661I6M3-F1
#
_cell.length_a   1.000
_cell.length_b   1.000
_cell.length_c   1.000
_cell.angle_alpha   90.00
_cell.angle_beta   90.00
_cell.angle_gamma   90.00
#
_symmetry.space_group_name_H-M   'P 1'
#
loop_
_entity.id
_entity.type
_entity.pdbx_description
1 polymer ?
#
loop_
_entity_poly.entity_id
_entity_poly.type
_entity_poly.pdbx_seq_one_letter_code
_entity_poly.pdbx_strand_id
1 'polypeptide(L)'
;KYSVKDVYYKEREKFELDALVFSIAVFGVDKDAIVDASNAYNEITFQPKQNSIKVLTDSLQKILNRGFKVDVIASLSGLSSSKMTLDNSDFILNLNVEPNKYTIKSNDIINAVLIEGKLTLDEKNINDIVKMDKSLARFAKLGKKDGSKMVFNYEFKQGILLINGNKL
;
A
#
# COMPACT_ATOMS: atom_id res chain seq x y z
N LYS A 1 10.63 -7.74 10.24
CA LYS A 1 9.46 -7.40 11.08
C LYS A 1 9.89 -6.30 12.04
N TYR A 2 9.29 -5.12 11.93
CA TYR A 2 9.56 -4.01 12.84
C TYR A 2 8.31 -3.81 13.71
N SER A 3 8.47 -3.70 15.03
CA SER A 3 7.37 -3.45 15.96
C SER A 3 7.69 -2.16 16.69
N VAL A 4 6.83 -1.16 16.56
CA VAL A 4 6.92 0.08 17.34
C VAL A 4 5.82 0.02 18.38
N LYS A 5 6.20 0.01 19.65
CA LYS A 5 5.30 0.00 20.80
C LYS A 5 5.54 1.28 21.60
N ASP A 6 4.52 1.75 22.33
CA ASP A 6 4.67 2.82 23.33
C ASP A 6 5.09 4.19 22.77
N VAL A 7 4.46 4.63 21.67
CA VAL A 7 4.73 5.96 21.09
C VAL A 7 3.87 7.02 21.79
N TYR A 8 4.46 7.79 22.69
CA TYR A 8 3.79 8.90 23.38
C TYR A 8 4.18 10.25 22.77
N TYR A 9 3.25 10.92 22.07
CA TYR A 9 3.40 12.31 21.65
C TYR A 9 2.60 13.24 22.56
N LYS A 10 3.24 14.30 23.05
CA LYS A 10 2.56 15.42 23.73
C LYS A 10 2.58 16.63 22.82
N GLU A 11 1.44 16.98 22.21
CA GLU A 11 0.92 18.37 22.19
C GLU A 11 -0.53 18.49 21.66
N ARG A 12 -1.31 19.30 22.40
CA ARG A 12 -2.69 19.83 22.22
C ARG A 12 -3.89 18.90 21.99
N GLU A 13 -3.76 17.76 21.33
CA GLU A 13 -4.78 16.71 21.34
C GLU A 13 -4.14 15.43 21.91
N LYS A 14 -4.75 14.83 22.94
CA LYS A 14 -4.24 13.56 23.48
C LYS A 14 -4.53 12.47 22.45
N PHE A 15 -3.50 12.05 21.73
CA PHE A 15 -3.52 10.86 20.91
C PHE A 15 -2.88 9.74 21.72
N GLU A 16 -3.62 8.67 21.94
CA GLU A 16 -3.11 7.45 22.57
C GLU A 16 -3.04 6.37 21.49
N LEU A 17 -2.01 5.52 21.51
CA LEU A 17 -1.79 4.43 20.56
C LEU A 17 -1.20 3.24 21.32
N ASP A 18 -1.93 2.13 21.39
CA ASP A 18 -1.46 0.95 22.11
C ASP A 18 -0.39 0.19 21.32
N ALA A 19 -0.64 -0.08 20.04
CA ALA A 19 0.31 -0.80 19.20
C ALA A 19 0.19 -0.46 17.72
N LEU A 20 1.36 -0.41 17.06
CA LEU A 20 1.50 -0.41 15.62
C LEU A 20 2.43 -1.57 15.21
N VAL A 21 1.89 -2.50 14.43
CA VAL A 21 2.68 -3.56 13.80
C VAL A 21 2.82 -3.23 12.33
N PHE A 22 4.05 -3.23 11.84
CA PHE A 22 4.35 -3.00 10.44
C PHE A 22 5.34 -4.03 9.91
N SER A 23 4.98 -4.70 8.82
CA SER A 23 5.82 -5.66 8.15
C SER A 23 5.76 -5.45 6.66
N ILE A 24 6.94 -5.29 6.04
CA ILE A 24 7.11 -5.39 4.59
C ILE A 24 8.00 -6.60 4.33
N ALA A 25 7.60 -7.44 3.39
CA ALA A 25 8.42 -8.50 2.82
C ALA A 25 8.47 -8.33 1.30
N VAL A 26 9.66 -8.44 0.72
CA VAL A 26 9.89 -8.29 -0.72
C VAL A 26 10.62 -9.54 -1.22
N PHE A 27 10.11 -10.16 -2.27
CA PHE A 27 10.60 -11.41 -2.82
C PHE A 27 10.85 -11.31 -4.33
N GLY A 28 11.80 -12.11 -4.83
CA GLY A 28 12.05 -12.28 -6.27
C GLY A 28 12.83 -11.14 -6.94
N VAL A 29 13.09 -10.04 -6.24
CA VAL A 29 13.73 -8.86 -6.84
C VAL A 29 15.24 -9.07 -7.08
N ASP A 30 15.73 -8.56 -8.20
CA ASP A 30 17.15 -8.50 -8.54
C ASP A 30 17.84 -7.40 -7.72
N LYS A 31 18.59 -7.80 -6.69
CA LYS A 31 19.27 -6.86 -5.78
C LYS A 31 20.17 -5.88 -6.51
N ASP A 32 20.94 -6.34 -7.50
CA ASP A 32 21.88 -5.50 -8.23
C ASP A 32 21.11 -4.46 -9.05
N ALA A 33 20.03 -4.87 -9.71
CA ALA A 33 19.16 -3.96 -10.44
C ALA A 33 18.49 -2.91 -9.53
N ILE A 34 18.09 -3.27 -8.29
CA ILE A 34 17.57 -2.28 -7.32
C ILE A 34 18.64 -1.24 -6.99
N VAL A 35 19.86 -1.69 -6.70
CA VAL A 35 20.96 -0.80 -6.32
C VAL A 35 21.29 0.14 -7.47
N ASP A 36 21.39 -0.38 -8.70
CA ASP A 36 21.64 0.41 -9.90
C ASP A 36 20.53 1.44 -10.14
N ALA A 37 19.26 1.03 -10.00
CA ALA A 37 18.11 1.93 -10.12
C ALA A 37 18.13 3.02 -9.04
N SER A 38 18.43 2.66 -7.79
CA SER A 38 18.50 3.61 -6.67
C SER A 38 19.63 4.64 -6.86
N ASN A 39 20.81 4.19 -7.30
CA ASN A 39 21.94 5.08 -7.56
C ASN A 39 21.63 6.02 -8.72
N ALA A 40 21.09 5.49 -9.82
CA ALA A 40 20.71 6.29 -10.98
C ALA A 40 19.61 7.32 -10.65
N TYR A 41 18.61 6.96 -9.84
CA TYR A 41 17.58 7.89 -9.37
C TYR A 41 18.17 9.03 -8.54
N ASN A 42 19.08 8.72 -7.61
CA ASN A 42 19.76 9.74 -6.82
C ASN A 42 20.56 10.68 -7.72
N GLU A 43 21.34 10.16 -8.66
CA GLU A 43 22.09 10.98 -9.62
C GLU A 43 21.19 11.91 -10.43
N ILE A 44 20.04 11.41 -10.93
CA ILE A 44 19.08 12.24 -11.68
C ILE A 44 18.51 13.36 -10.81
N THR A 45 18.20 13.06 -9.55
CA THR A 45 17.62 14.03 -8.60
C THR A 45 18.58 15.18 -8.31
N PHE A 46 19.89 14.91 -8.25
CA PHE A 46 20.90 15.94 -8.02
C PHE A 46 21.34 16.64 -9.32
N GLN A 47 21.51 15.92 -10.42
CA GLN A 47 21.83 16.48 -11.73
C GLN A 47 21.50 15.49 -12.87
N PRO A 48 20.47 15.73 -13.69
CA PRO A 48 20.04 14.78 -14.71
C PRO A 48 21.11 14.58 -15.79
N LYS A 49 21.70 13.38 -15.83
CA LYS A 49 22.58 12.92 -16.92
C LYS A 49 21.83 11.90 -17.77
N GLN A 50 21.96 12.01 -19.09
CA GLN A 50 21.28 11.13 -20.05
C GLN A 50 21.63 9.64 -19.82
N ASN A 51 22.86 9.35 -19.38
CA ASN A 51 23.29 8.01 -19.04
C ASN A 51 22.58 7.45 -17.79
N SER A 52 22.38 8.27 -16.75
CA SER A 52 21.68 7.86 -15.52
C SER A 52 20.20 7.57 -15.80
N ILE A 53 19.55 8.33 -16.71
CA ILE A 53 18.17 8.04 -17.15
C ILE A 53 18.09 6.66 -17.82
N LYS A 54 19.05 6.32 -18.69
CA LYS A 54 19.11 5.02 -19.34
C LYS A 54 19.31 3.89 -18.33
N VAL A 55 20.26 4.04 -17.39
CA VAL A 55 20.51 3.05 -16.34
C VAL A 55 19.27 2.83 -15.47
N LEU A 56 18.61 3.90 -15.03
CA LEU A 56 17.36 3.79 -14.27
C LEU A 56 16.30 3.00 -15.05
N THR A 57 16.14 3.34 -16.32
CA THR A 57 15.14 2.73 -17.21
C THR A 57 15.41 1.24 -17.46
N ASP A 58 16.65 0.88 -17.79
CA ASP A 58 17.07 -0.51 -18.03
C ASP A 58 16.94 -1.36 -16.76
N SER A 59 17.35 -0.81 -15.60
CA SER A 59 17.24 -1.49 -14.31
C SER A 59 15.80 -1.70 -13.87
N LEU A 60 14.92 -0.70 -14.04
CA LEU A 60 13.49 -0.84 -13.77
C LEU A 60 12.86 -1.91 -14.66
N GLN A 61 13.18 -1.92 -15.96
CA GLN A 61 12.72 -2.97 -16.88
C GLN A 61 13.19 -4.36 -16.43
N LYS A 62 14.45 -4.50 -16.00
CA LYS A 62 14.99 -5.76 -15.48
C LYS A 62 14.25 -6.24 -14.22
N ILE A 63 13.98 -5.34 -13.29
CA ILE A 63 13.20 -5.61 -12.07
C ILE A 63 11.80 -6.11 -12.44
N LEU A 64 11.12 -5.40 -13.33
CA LEU A 64 9.74 -5.73 -13.73
C LEU A 64 9.66 -7.04 -14.51
N ASN A 65 10.59 -7.30 -15.43
CA ASN A 65 10.62 -8.52 -16.25
C ASN A 65 10.93 -9.77 -15.43
N ARG A 66 11.74 -9.64 -14.37
CA ARG A 66 12.04 -10.76 -13.48
C ARG A 66 10.83 -11.19 -12.65
N GLY A 67 9.89 -10.28 -12.44
CA GLY A 67 8.76 -10.47 -11.53
C GLY A 67 9.19 -10.35 -10.07
N PHE A 68 8.25 -9.94 -9.22
CA PHE A 68 8.48 -9.78 -7.79
C PHE A 68 7.17 -9.78 -7.01
N LYS A 69 7.28 -10.09 -5.72
CA LYS A 69 6.16 -10.04 -4.78
C LYS A 69 6.50 -9.11 -3.62
N VAL A 70 5.54 -8.27 -3.23
CA VAL A 70 5.61 -7.40 -2.05
C VAL A 70 4.41 -7.67 -1.17
N ASP A 71 4.67 -8.09 0.07
CA ASP A 71 3.64 -8.24 1.09
C ASP A 71 3.82 -7.12 2.12
N VAL A 72 2.79 -6.29 2.29
CA VAL A 72 2.70 -5.24 3.30
C VAL A 72 1.59 -5.59 4.27
N ILE A 73 1.92 -5.66 5.55
CA ILE A 73 0.97 -5.89 6.63
C ILE A 73 1.14 -4.77 7.63
N ALA A 74 0.08 -4.03 7.87
CA ALA A 74 -0.02 -3.02 8.91
C ALA A 74 -1.19 -3.36 9.81
N SER A 75 -0.99 -3.38 11.12
CA SER A 75 -2.10 -3.40 12.06
C SER A 75 -1.93 -2.31 13.09
N LEU A 76 -3.03 -1.68 13.44
CA LEU A 76 -3.10 -0.59 14.40
C LEU A 76 -4.22 -0.88 15.40
N SER A 77 -3.90 -0.75 16.69
CA SER A 77 -4.85 -0.97 17.77
C SER A 77 -4.75 0.13 18.82
N GLY A 78 -5.90 0.51 19.39
CA GLY A 78 -5.97 1.45 20.49
C GLY A 78 -5.59 2.88 20.10
N LEU A 79 -5.79 3.28 18.84
CA LEU A 79 -5.59 4.67 18.45
C LEU A 79 -6.80 5.48 18.91
N SER A 80 -6.65 6.31 19.94
CA SER A 80 -7.75 7.13 20.44
C SER A 80 -7.39 8.62 20.41
N SER A 81 -8.39 9.45 20.12
CA SER A 81 -8.34 10.90 20.16
C SER A 81 -9.68 11.44 20.69
N SER A 82 -9.77 12.75 20.91
CA SER A 82 -11.03 13.40 21.35
C SER A 82 -12.19 13.26 20.36
N LYS A 83 -11.93 12.89 19.10
CA LYS A 83 -12.93 12.84 18.02
C LYS A 83 -13.14 11.45 17.43
N MET A 84 -12.24 10.52 17.67
CA MET A 84 -12.22 9.23 17.00
C MET A 84 -11.43 8.20 17.78
N THR A 85 -11.93 6.98 17.79
CA THR A 85 -11.22 5.78 18.24
C THR A 85 -11.08 4.82 17.07
N LEU A 86 -9.89 4.25 16.89
CA LEU A 86 -9.54 3.23 15.93
C LEU A 86 -9.01 2.03 16.68
N ASP A 87 -9.93 1.13 17.00
CA ASP A 87 -9.62 -0.16 17.56
C ASP A 87 -9.51 -1.20 16.42
N ASN A 88 -8.50 -2.08 16.53
CA ASN A 88 -8.32 -3.27 15.70
C ASN A 88 -8.44 -3.04 14.18
N SER A 89 -7.64 -2.12 13.66
CA SER A 89 -7.55 -1.80 12.23
C SER A 89 -6.45 -2.61 11.57
N ASP A 90 -6.82 -3.45 10.61
CA ASP A 90 -5.87 -4.31 9.89
C ASP A 90 -5.85 -3.93 8.40
N PHE A 91 -4.66 -3.70 7.88
CA PHE A 91 -4.41 -3.48 6.46
C PHE A 91 -3.38 -4.50 5.96
N ILE A 92 -3.78 -5.25 4.94
CA ILE A 92 -2.93 -6.20 4.23
C ILE A 92 -2.93 -5.77 2.77
N LEU A 93 -1.75 -5.75 2.15
CA LEU A 93 -1.57 -5.50 0.73
C LEU A 93 -0.55 -6.51 0.19
N ASN A 94 -0.96 -7.29 -0.78
CA ASN A 94 -0.11 -8.17 -1.55
C ASN A 94 -0.04 -7.60 -2.95
N LEU A 95 1.16 -7.22 -3.38
CA LEU A 95 1.44 -6.84 -4.75
C LEU A 95 2.27 -7.94 -5.39
N ASN A 96 1.83 -8.41 -6.54
CA ASN A 96 2.50 -9.43 -7.31
C ASN A 96 2.66 -8.97 -8.75
N VAL A 97 3.88 -9.03 -9.24
CA VAL A 97 4.23 -8.82 -10.64
C VAL A 97 4.81 -10.11 -11.15
N GLU A 98 4.09 -10.78 -12.04
CA GLU A 98 4.58 -12.02 -12.65
C GLU A 98 5.76 -11.73 -13.60
N PRO A 99 6.70 -12.67 -13.77
CA PRO A 99 7.76 -12.56 -14.78
C PRO A 99 7.18 -12.29 -16.17
N ASN A 100 7.74 -11.32 -16.88
CA ASN A 100 7.18 -10.83 -18.14
C ASN A 100 8.27 -10.32 -19.10
N LYS A 101 7.86 -9.89 -20.30
CA LYS A 101 8.74 -9.38 -21.37
C LYS A 101 8.44 -7.91 -21.68
N TYR A 102 8.18 -7.12 -20.66
CA TYR A 102 7.94 -5.70 -20.82
C TYR A 102 9.12 -4.96 -21.43
N THR A 103 8.75 -3.92 -22.17
CA THR A 103 9.62 -2.85 -22.62
C THR A 103 8.94 -1.53 -22.28
N ILE A 104 9.69 -0.47 -21.98
CA ILE A 104 9.12 0.86 -21.60
C ILE A 104 8.11 1.43 -22.62
N LYS A 105 8.10 0.94 -23.86
CA LYS A 105 7.16 1.35 -24.90
C LYS A 105 5.87 0.52 -24.96
N SER A 106 5.76 -0.55 -24.17
CA SER A 106 4.61 -1.45 -24.13
C SER A 106 3.73 -1.18 -22.91
N ASN A 107 2.41 -1.21 -23.08
CA ASN A 107 1.44 -1.10 -21.98
C ASN A 107 1.17 -2.45 -21.29
N ASP A 108 1.84 -3.53 -21.69
CA ASP A 108 1.53 -4.90 -21.25
C ASP A 108 1.76 -5.11 -19.74
N ILE A 109 2.57 -4.28 -19.08
CA ILE A 109 2.80 -4.38 -17.62
C ILE A 109 1.55 -4.18 -16.80
N ILE A 110 0.69 -3.23 -17.18
CA ILE A 110 -0.52 -2.91 -16.41
C ILE A 110 -1.43 -4.15 -16.32
N ASN A 111 -1.31 -5.08 -17.28
CA ASN A 111 -2.04 -6.33 -17.29
C ASN A 111 -1.42 -7.45 -16.45
N ALA A 112 -0.11 -7.37 -16.15
CA ALA A 112 0.63 -8.35 -15.36
C ALA A 112 0.74 -7.98 -13.87
N VAL A 113 0.41 -6.74 -13.50
CA VAL A 113 0.37 -6.29 -12.10
C VAL A 113 -0.94 -6.75 -11.47
N LEU A 114 -0.83 -7.58 -10.45
CA LEU A 114 -1.92 -7.95 -9.54
C LEU A 114 -1.67 -7.29 -8.19
N ILE A 115 -2.62 -6.50 -7.71
CA ILE A 115 -2.57 -5.95 -6.35
C ILE A 115 -3.83 -6.41 -5.64
N GLU A 116 -3.66 -7.16 -4.56
CA GLU A 116 -4.75 -7.61 -3.71
C GLU A 116 -4.56 -7.00 -2.33
N GLY A 117 -5.60 -6.40 -1.78
CA GLY A 117 -5.56 -5.80 -0.46
C GLY A 117 -6.76 -6.17 0.37
N LYS A 118 -6.62 -6.06 1.68
CA LYS A 118 -7.72 -6.18 2.64
C LYS A 118 -7.55 -5.10 3.70
N LEU A 119 -8.51 -4.20 3.78
CA LEU A 119 -8.68 -3.30 4.92
C LEU A 119 -9.84 -3.82 5.77
N THR A 120 -9.60 -3.93 7.07
CA THR A 120 -10.59 -4.33 8.05
C THR A 120 -10.63 -3.27 9.14
N LEU A 121 -11.83 -2.76 9.42
CA LEU A 121 -12.08 -1.71 10.41
C LEU A 121 -13.36 -2.06 11.19
N ASP A 122 -13.48 -1.67 12.45
CA ASP A 122 -14.77 -1.79 13.14
C ASP A 122 -15.82 -0.86 12.49
N GLU A 123 -17.07 -1.32 12.42
CA GLU A 123 -18.18 -0.58 11.78
C GLU A 123 -18.40 0.81 12.41
N LYS A 124 -18.25 0.90 13.73
CA LYS A 124 -18.31 2.17 14.47
C LYS A 124 -17.28 3.18 13.93
N ASN A 125 -16.05 2.72 13.69
CA ASN A 125 -14.95 3.58 13.26
C ASN A 125 -15.21 4.12 11.84
N ILE A 126 -15.76 3.30 10.94
CA ILE A 126 -16.21 3.74 9.61
C ILE A 126 -17.27 4.82 9.72
N ASN A 127 -18.25 4.65 10.59
CA ASN A 127 -19.32 5.62 10.78
C ASN A 127 -18.78 6.96 11.31
N ASP A 128 -17.84 6.92 12.24
CA ASP A 128 -17.22 8.13 12.79
C ASP A 128 -16.33 8.83 11.73
N ILE A 129 -15.58 8.09 10.92
CA ILE A 129 -14.86 8.63 9.74
C ILE A 129 -15.81 9.33 8.77
N VAL A 130 -16.94 8.71 8.42
CA VAL A 130 -17.92 9.29 7.48
C VAL A 130 -18.61 10.54 8.06
N LYS A 131 -18.79 10.60 9.39
CA LYS A 131 -19.30 11.82 10.04
C LYS A 131 -18.30 12.97 9.95
N MET A 132 -17.00 12.67 10.06
CA MET A 132 -15.92 13.66 9.94
C MET A 132 -15.72 14.12 8.50
N ASP A 133 -15.79 13.19 7.54
CA ASP A 133 -15.69 13.48 6.12
C ASP A 133 -16.77 12.74 5.32
N LYS A 134 -17.80 13.48 4.92
CA LYS A 134 -18.92 12.95 4.15
C LYS A 134 -18.52 12.49 2.74
N SER A 135 -17.39 12.94 2.19
CA SER A 135 -16.92 12.48 0.88
C SER A 135 -16.60 10.98 0.87
N LEU A 136 -16.25 10.43 2.04
CA LEU A 136 -15.96 9.02 2.24
C LEU A 136 -17.21 8.13 2.33
N ALA A 137 -18.42 8.71 2.32
CA ALA A 137 -19.66 7.94 2.39
C ALA A 137 -19.82 6.94 1.22
N ARG A 138 -19.37 7.32 0.01
CA ARG A 138 -19.40 6.41 -1.15
C ARG A 138 -18.43 5.25 -0.97
N PHE A 139 -17.25 5.51 -0.42
CA PHE A 139 -16.27 4.48 -0.09
C PHE A 139 -16.80 3.52 0.98
N ALA A 140 -17.38 4.04 2.07
CA ALA A 140 -17.94 3.22 3.15
C ALA A 140 -19.02 2.22 2.66
N LYS A 141 -19.81 2.61 1.65
CA LYS A 141 -20.81 1.74 1.01
C LYS A 141 -20.22 0.57 0.23
N LEU A 142 -18.96 0.64 -0.17
CA LEU A 142 -18.28 -0.45 -0.87
C LEU A 142 -17.82 -1.55 0.09
N GLY A 143 -17.79 -1.28 1.40
CA GLY A 143 -17.41 -2.26 2.41
C GLY A 143 -18.48 -3.33 2.61
N LYS A 144 -18.04 -4.54 2.96
CA LYS A 144 -18.92 -5.66 3.32
C LYS A 144 -18.86 -5.87 4.82
N LYS A 145 -20.02 -5.99 5.45
CA LYS A 145 -20.12 -6.28 6.88
C LYS A 145 -19.74 -7.75 7.15
N ASP A 146 -18.92 -7.95 8.16
CA ASP A 146 -18.50 -9.26 8.69
C ASP A 146 -18.50 -9.18 10.22
N GLY A 147 -19.60 -9.60 10.86
CA GLY A 147 -19.83 -9.39 12.28
C GLY A 147 -19.88 -7.90 12.65
N SER A 148 -19.02 -7.47 13.58
CA SER A 148 -18.85 -6.06 14.00
C SER A 148 -17.89 -5.27 13.09
N LYS A 149 -17.29 -5.93 12.10
CA LYS A 149 -16.26 -5.36 11.23
C LYS A 149 -16.80 -5.03 9.85
N MET A 150 -16.18 -4.03 9.24
CA MET A 150 -16.32 -3.67 7.84
C MET A 150 -15.04 -4.08 7.11
N VAL A 151 -15.21 -4.90 6.08
CA VAL A 151 -14.12 -5.46 5.28
C VAL A 151 -14.16 -4.87 3.87
N PHE A 152 -13.02 -4.40 3.40
CA PHE A 152 -12.80 -3.89 2.05
C PHE A 152 -11.70 -4.74 1.42
N ASN A 153 -12.08 -5.65 0.51
CA ASN A 153 -11.11 -6.40 -0.28
C ASN A 153 -10.84 -5.63 -1.57
N TYR A 154 -9.63 -5.12 -1.72
CA TYR A 154 -9.16 -4.42 -2.91
C TYR A 154 -8.59 -5.42 -3.89
N GLU A 155 -8.90 -5.26 -5.16
CA GLU A 155 -8.27 -6.02 -6.23
C GLU A 155 -7.99 -5.07 -7.39
N PHE A 156 -6.72 -4.92 -7.76
CA PHE A 156 -6.30 -4.27 -8.98
C PHE A 156 -5.74 -5.32 -9.92
N LYS A 157 -6.42 -5.53 -11.03
CA LYS A 157 -5.97 -6.41 -12.11
C LYS A 157 -6.34 -5.78 -13.44
N GLN A 158 -5.45 -5.91 -14.42
CA GLN A 158 -5.72 -5.46 -15.80
C GLN A 158 -6.17 -3.99 -15.87
N GLY A 159 -5.56 -3.12 -15.06
CA GLY A 159 -5.89 -1.69 -15.05
C GLY A 159 -7.21 -1.33 -14.35
N ILE A 160 -7.91 -2.29 -13.75
CA ILE A 160 -9.21 -2.06 -13.10
C ILE A 160 -9.05 -2.23 -11.59
N LEU A 161 -9.46 -1.22 -10.83
CA LEU A 161 -9.59 -1.28 -9.37
C LEU A 161 -11.00 -1.72 -8.98
N LEU A 162 -11.09 -2.76 -8.16
CA LEU A 162 -12.30 -3.32 -7.59
C LEU A 162 -12.23 -3.24 -6.06
N ILE A 163 -13.36 -2.97 -5.41
CA ILE A 163 -13.54 -3.14 -3.97
C ILE A 163 -14.72 -4.08 -3.74
N ASN A 164 -14.45 -5.21 -3.09
CA ASN A 164 -15.42 -6.29 -2.88
C ASN A 164 -16.14 -6.70 -4.19
N GLY A 165 -15.40 -6.74 -5.30
CA GLY A 165 -15.92 -7.05 -6.64
C GLY A 165 -16.62 -5.88 -7.36
N ASN A 166 -16.82 -4.74 -6.71
CA ASN A 166 -17.44 -3.56 -7.33
C ASN A 166 -16.37 -2.67 -7.94
N LYS A 167 -16.55 -2.31 -9.22
CA LYS A 167 -15.69 -1.36 -9.92
C LYS A 167 -15.86 0.04 -9.35
N LEU A 168 -14.73 0.73 -9.13
CA LEU A 168 -14.66 2.09 -8.60
C LEU A 168 -14.93 3.14 -9.68
#